data_AF-M4Z1I7-F1
#
_entry.id   AF-M4Z1I7-F1
#
_cell.length_a   1.000
_cell.length_b   1.000
_cell.length_c   1.000
_cell.angle_alpha   90.00
_cell.angle_beta   90.00
_cell.angle_gamma   90.00
#
_symmetry.space_group_name_H-M   'P 1'
#
loop_
_entity.id
_entity.type
_entity.pdbx_description
1 polymer ?
#
loop_
_entity_poly.entity_id
_entity_poly.type
_entity_poly.pdbx_seq_one_letter_code
_entity_poly.pdbx_strand_id
1 'polypeptide(L)'
;MQAAANILDAEILDNITVTILVGYGDWNNGAFKTKAGQALGGSLDNLFVNYSDLRSALAAHETSVVDQSVVNSLPNTSIVDNNYAFGVSSAVAKALGLMSPTASVIDGAVGFDPSIPTNLLVGAALHELTHAMGREPASGASGSGAAIAAGTFDFVRYTSAGNHLYSTGDTAVPAYFSVDGGNTKLADFGQTSDSSDFLNGGVQGPNDPFNEFGSPTTIQSLTAVDREMLDAIGFNTTPVILQTDGSTSLAQGANHYLLINASTGAESALMYGGALVTVGEFGSISPIGAVQAGNGYDIVWQVAGADQFTFTTADSNGNYTSNLSGMVSGHSLFAEQMETTFGQDFNHDGTVGVTASLVHANGNTSLLQIADEYFMYVNGSGPSIKIGGAPLVVGQLGSTAPIAAIQNGTGFEIAWQDSSSGQFTFTFADNNGNYQSNLSGMVSGTSLTAELQEAVFKQDFNHDGTVGVTASLVHSNGNTNLLHIADQYFMYVNGSGPSIKIGGAPFVDGQLGNTNPIAAIQTASGFDIAWKDSSTGQFTFTAADSNGNYTSNLSGWAPGTSATVENMETTFSQDFNNDGVIGIPSQATADLLGHLSGFHLI
;
A
#
# COMPACT_ATOMS: atom_id res chain seq x y z
N MET A 1 -20.86 15.91 34.38
CA MET A 1 -21.68 17.13 34.12
C MET A 1 -20.92 18.21 33.40
N GLN A 2 -20.12 19.07 34.06
CA GLN A 2 -19.45 20.19 33.35
C GLN A 2 -18.63 19.73 32.13
N ALA A 3 -17.91 18.61 32.23
CA ALA A 3 -17.16 18.07 31.10
C ALA A 3 -18.04 17.71 29.89
N ALA A 4 -19.20 17.08 30.12
CA ALA A 4 -20.15 16.76 29.05
C ALA A 4 -20.81 18.01 28.47
N ALA A 5 -21.16 18.98 29.32
CA ALA A 5 -21.68 20.27 28.87
C ALA A 5 -20.66 20.99 27.97
N ASN A 6 -19.38 21.00 28.34
CA ASN A 6 -18.32 21.60 27.51
C ASN A 6 -18.13 20.87 26.18
N ILE A 7 -18.35 19.55 26.12
CA ILE A 7 -18.32 18.80 24.86
C ILE A 7 -19.48 19.25 23.97
N LEU A 8 -20.71 19.28 24.50
CA LEU A 8 -21.89 19.72 23.74
C LEU A 8 -21.76 21.19 23.28
N ASP A 9 -21.25 22.08 24.14
CA ASP A 9 -21.04 23.51 23.85
C ASP A 9 -19.97 23.75 22.77
N ALA A 10 -19.03 22.81 22.61
CA ALA A 10 -18.02 22.86 21.55
C ALA A 10 -18.51 22.27 20.22
N GLU A 11 -19.48 21.36 20.27
CA GLU A 11 -19.96 20.58 19.11
C GLU A 11 -21.20 21.19 18.46
N ILE A 12 -22.05 21.87 19.25
CA ILE A 12 -23.26 22.54 18.77
C ILE A 12 -22.94 23.99 18.41
N LEU A 13 -23.18 24.36 17.17
CA LEU A 13 -22.84 25.65 16.59
C LEU A 13 -23.97 26.69 16.73
N ASP A 14 -25.15 26.26 17.18
CA ASP A 14 -26.29 27.15 17.39
C ASP A 14 -26.01 28.21 18.44
N ASN A 15 -26.27 29.47 18.11
CA ASN A 15 -26.15 30.58 19.06
C ASN A 15 -27.39 30.67 19.96
N ILE A 16 -27.59 29.67 20.81
CA ILE A 16 -28.73 29.52 21.72
C ILE A 16 -28.27 29.36 23.17
N THR A 17 -29.17 29.56 24.12
CA THR A 17 -28.95 29.25 25.54
C THR A 17 -29.88 28.12 25.97
N VAL A 18 -29.30 26.98 26.32
CA VAL A 18 -30.03 25.82 26.88
C VAL A 18 -29.85 25.79 28.40
N THR A 19 -30.96 25.78 29.12
CA THR A 19 -31.03 25.77 30.59
C THR A 19 -31.52 24.41 31.08
N ILE A 20 -30.63 23.60 31.64
CA ILE A 20 -30.96 22.26 32.15
C ILE A 20 -30.85 22.22 33.68
N LEU A 21 -31.87 21.65 34.35
CA LEU A 21 -31.78 21.31 35.77
C LEU A 21 -30.94 20.05 35.96
N VAL A 22 -29.99 20.09 36.90
CA VAL A 22 -29.12 18.95 37.19
C VAL A 22 -29.34 18.46 38.61
N GLY A 23 -29.78 17.22 38.74
CA GLY A 23 -29.96 16.51 40.01
C GLY A 23 -28.88 15.44 40.25
N TYR A 24 -28.61 15.15 41.53
CA TYR A 24 -27.67 14.11 41.97
C TYR A 24 -28.34 13.27 43.05
N GLY A 25 -28.87 12.11 42.66
CA GLY A 25 -29.82 11.31 43.43
C GLY A 25 -31.30 11.61 43.15
N ASP A 26 -31.58 12.58 42.28
CA ASP A 26 -32.93 13.00 41.90
C ASP A 26 -33.00 13.56 40.47
N TRP A 27 -34.22 13.71 39.96
CA TRP A 27 -34.54 14.34 38.68
C TRP A 27 -35.65 15.39 38.89
N ASN A 28 -35.52 16.55 38.22
CA ASN A 28 -36.45 17.68 38.26
C ASN A 28 -36.83 18.12 39.68
N ASN A 29 -35.84 18.59 40.45
CA ASN A 29 -36.03 19.13 41.81
C ASN A 29 -36.76 18.17 42.77
N GLY A 30 -36.35 16.90 42.77
CA GLY A 30 -36.91 15.87 43.65
C GLY A 30 -38.23 15.25 43.18
N ALA A 31 -38.70 15.54 41.96
CA ALA A 31 -39.90 14.92 41.40
C ALA A 31 -39.77 13.40 41.30
N PHE A 32 -38.57 12.92 40.94
CA PHE A 32 -38.24 11.50 40.93
C PHE A 32 -36.88 11.26 41.61
N LYS A 33 -36.76 10.15 42.34
CA LYS A 33 -35.49 9.68 42.90
C LYS A 33 -34.87 8.66 41.96
N THR A 34 -33.58 8.82 41.67
CA THR A 34 -32.86 7.85 40.83
C THR A 34 -32.72 6.51 41.56
N LYS A 35 -32.63 5.43 40.79
CA LYS A 35 -32.28 4.09 41.29
C LYS A 35 -30.76 3.90 41.19
N ALA A 36 -30.21 2.94 41.95
CA ALA A 36 -28.79 2.62 41.92
C ALA A 36 -28.29 2.40 40.48
N GLY A 37 -27.29 3.17 40.08
CA GLY A 37 -26.68 3.11 38.74
C GLY A 37 -27.50 3.70 37.61
N GLN A 38 -28.64 4.35 37.90
CA GLN A 38 -29.53 4.95 36.91
C GLN A 38 -29.17 6.41 36.63
N ALA A 39 -29.22 6.78 35.35
CA ALA A 39 -29.30 8.17 34.91
C ALA A 39 -30.68 8.41 34.24
N LEU A 40 -31.14 9.65 34.25
CA LEU A 40 -32.42 10.09 33.69
C LEU A 40 -32.25 11.45 33.03
N GLY A 41 -32.91 11.64 31.90
CA GLY A 41 -32.94 12.87 31.12
C GLY A 41 -34.32 13.07 30.53
N GLY A 42 -34.65 14.31 30.18
CA GLY A 42 -35.92 14.61 29.52
C GLY A 42 -36.21 16.09 29.45
N SER A 43 -36.89 16.48 28.38
CA SER A 43 -37.38 17.83 28.13
C SER A 43 -38.46 18.21 29.14
N LEU A 44 -38.50 19.49 29.52
CA LEU A 44 -39.48 20.02 30.48
C LEU A 44 -40.44 21.04 29.85
N ASP A 45 -40.07 21.62 28.72
CA ASP A 45 -40.91 22.54 27.97
C ASP A 45 -40.95 22.16 26.49
N ASN A 46 -42.15 22.08 25.94
CA ASN A 46 -42.39 21.68 24.56
C ASN A 46 -43.26 22.74 23.87
N LEU A 47 -42.77 23.27 22.76
CA LEU A 47 -43.54 24.10 21.84
C LEU A 47 -44.34 23.20 20.89
N PHE A 48 -45.64 23.39 20.82
CA PHE A 48 -46.49 22.65 19.89
C PHE A 48 -46.72 23.45 18.61
N VAL A 49 -46.29 22.90 17.49
CA VAL A 49 -46.42 23.49 16.15
C VAL A 49 -47.13 22.52 15.21
N ASN A 50 -47.73 23.05 14.14
CA ASN A 50 -48.25 22.17 13.09
C ASN A 50 -47.11 21.65 12.19
N TYR A 51 -47.38 20.57 11.46
CA TYR A 51 -46.38 19.93 10.61
C TYR A 51 -45.78 20.87 9.56
N SER A 52 -46.60 21.67 8.88
CA SER A 52 -46.12 22.60 7.85
C SER A 52 -45.13 23.61 8.43
N ASP A 53 -45.42 24.18 9.60
CA ASP A 53 -44.54 25.13 10.27
C ASP A 53 -43.23 24.47 10.71
N LEU A 54 -43.28 23.25 11.26
CA LEU A 54 -42.08 22.52 11.65
C LEU A 54 -41.20 22.16 10.44
N ARG A 55 -41.80 21.63 9.36
CA ARG A 55 -41.09 21.33 8.12
C ARG A 55 -40.49 22.60 7.51
N SER A 56 -41.20 23.73 7.55
CA SER A 56 -40.67 25.01 7.11
C SER A 56 -39.54 25.54 7.99
N ALA A 57 -39.58 25.30 9.31
CA ALA A 57 -38.52 25.68 10.22
C ALA A 57 -37.24 24.86 9.98
N LEU A 58 -37.37 23.54 9.82
CA LEU A 58 -36.28 22.67 9.39
C LEU A 58 -35.70 23.15 8.06
N ALA A 59 -36.55 23.40 7.06
CA ALA A 59 -36.12 23.88 5.75
C ALA A 59 -35.40 25.24 5.75
N ALA A 60 -35.74 26.10 6.72
CA ALA A 60 -35.11 27.40 6.88
C ALA A 60 -33.75 27.33 7.59
N HIS A 61 -33.43 26.19 8.21
CA HIS A 61 -32.22 25.95 8.99
C HIS A 61 -31.43 24.74 8.45
N GLU A 62 -31.62 24.36 7.18
CA GLU A 62 -30.80 23.32 6.54
C GLU A 62 -29.37 23.84 6.30
N THR A 63 -28.44 23.54 7.21
CA THR A 63 -27.04 23.98 7.09
C THR A 63 -26.09 22.85 6.68
N SER A 64 -26.50 21.60 6.86
CA SER A 64 -25.75 20.41 6.47
C SER A 64 -26.45 19.61 5.37
N VAL A 65 -25.77 18.60 4.79
CA VAL A 65 -26.45 17.64 3.91
C VAL A 65 -27.41 16.71 4.67
N VAL A 66 -27.19 16.54 5.96
CA VAL A 66 -28.07 15.73 6.82
C VAL A 66 -29.42 16.42 6.95
N ASP A 67 -29.43 17.72 7.25
CA ASP A 67 -30.66 18.52 7.30
C ASP A 67 -31.43 18.46 5.98
N GLN A 68 -30.70 18.69 4.88
CA GLN A 68 -31.27 18.64 3.53
C GLN A 68 -31.87 17.26 3.26
N SER A 69 -31.20 16.18 3.65
CA SER A 69 -31.69 14.82 3.49
C SER A 69 -32.98 14.59 4.27
N VAL A 70 -33.01 15.00 5.56
CA VAL A 70 -34.20 14.91 6.41
C VAL A 70 -35.36 15.67 5.79
N VAL A 71 -35.19 16.93 5.41
CA VAL A 71 -36.28 17.73 4.85
C VAL A 71 -36.74 17.22 3.48
N ASN A 72 -35.82 16.71 2.65
CA ASN A 72 -36.16 16.10 1.36
C ASN A 72 -36.94 14.79 1.53
N SER A 73 -36.71 14.06 2.62
CA SER A 73 -37.48 12.86 2.96
C SER A 73 -38.92 13.17 3.43
N LEU A 74 -39.16 14.41 3.89
CA LEU A 74 -40.43 14.83 4.46
C LEU A 74 -41.39 15.44 3.40
N PRO A 75 -42.62 14.91 3.26
CA PRO A 75 -43.54 15.37 2.22
C PRO A 75 -44.01 16.81 2.46
N ASN A 76 -43.94 17.68 1.45
CA ASN A 76 -44.42 19.05 1.55
C ASN A 76 -45.97 19.15 1.57
N THR A 77 -46.55 18.87 2.74
CA THR A 77 -47.99 18.79 3.00
C THR A 77 -48.33 19.41 4.36
N SER A 78 -49.59 19.29 4.81
CA SER A 78 -50.03 19.73 6.15
C SER A 78 -50.09 18.62 7.20
N ILE A 79 -49.87 17.37 6.79
CA ILE A 79 -49.95 16.18 7.64
C ILE A 79 -48.93 15.17 7.13
N VAL A 80 -48.13 14.58 8.02
CA VAL A 80 -47.26 13.43 7.71
C VAL A 80 -47.68 12.25 8.58
N ASP A 81 -47.86 11.07 7.97
CA ASP A 81 -48.22 9.83 8.68
C ASP A 81 -49.41 9.96 9.64
N ASN A 82 -50.42 10.75 9.23
CA ASN A 82 -51.62 11.11 10.00
C ASN A 82 -51.39 12.04 11.21
N ASN A 83 -50.19 12.61 11.36
CA ASN A 83 -49.86 13.60 12.38
C ASN A 83 -49.91 15.03 11.80
N TYR A 84 -50.72 15.89 12.43
CA TYR A 84 -50.84 17.31 12.04
C TYR A 84 -50.03 18.25 12.95
N ALA A 85 -49.71 17.82 14.17
CA ALA A 85 -49.04 18.62 15.19
C ALA A 85 -47.94 17.83 15.88
N PHE A 86 -46.88 18.53 16.22
CA PHE A 86 -45.65 17.98 16.75
C PHE A 86 -45.22 18.75 17.99
N GLY A 87 -44.72 18.03 18.99
CA GLY A 87 -44.02 18.62 20.12
C GLY A 87 -42.56 18.86 19.75
N VAL A 88 -42.11 20.10 19.90
CA VAL A 88 -40.72 20.49 19.68
C VAL A 88 -40.17 20.91 21.03
N SER A 89 -39.14 20.21 21.52
CA SER A 89 -38.48 20.59 22.77
C SER A 89 -38.02 22.03 22.68
N SER A 90 -38.06 22.78 23.79
CA SER A 90 -37.69 24.19 23.74
C SER A 90 -36.24 24.42 23.28
N ALA A 91 -35.33 23.47 23.53
CA ALA A 91 -33.96 23.51 23.01
C ALA A 91 -33.92 23.37 21.47
N VAL A 92 -34.62 22.40 20.89
CA VAL A 92 -34.75 22.27 19.43
C VAL A 92 -35.51 23.46 18.84
N ALA A 93 -36.54 23.96 19.52
CA ALA A 93 -37.31 25.12 19.08
C ALA A 93 -36.44 26.39 19.03
N LYS A 94 -35.48 26.54 19.95
CA LYS A 94 -34.49 27.62 19.90
C LYS A 94 -33.54 27.48 18.71
N ALA A 95 -33.04 26.26 18.45
CA ALA A 95 -32.15 25.99 17.32
C ALA A 95 -32.83 26.26 15.96
N LEU A 96 -34.10 25.83 15.82
CA LEU A 96 -34.92 26.04 14.62
C LEU A 96 -35.58 27.43 14.53
N GLY A 97 -35.24 28.37 15.42
CA GLY A 97 -35.79 29.72 15.42
C GLY A 97 -37.30 29.83 15.70
N LEU A 98 -37.93 28.75 16.16
CA LEU A 98 -39.34 28.70 16.58
C LEU A 98 -39.56 29.33 17.97
N MET A 99 -38.48 29.45 18.75
CA MET A 99 -38.44 30.10 20.06
C MET A 99 -37.25 31.07 20.11
N SER A 100 -37.35 32.13 20.92
CA SER A 100 -36.23 33.06 21.15
C SER A 100 -34.99 32.28 21.63
N PRO A 101 -33.80 32.49 21.04
CA PRO A 101 -32.58 31.73 21.35
C PRO A 101 -32.17 31.85 22.82
N THR A 102 -32.59 32.91 23.51
CA THR A 102 -32.31 33.19 24.93
C THR A 102 -33.54 33.11 25.83
N ALA A 103 -34.61 32.43 25.39
CA ALA A 103 -35.81 32.26 26.20
C ALA A 103 -35.47 31.62 27.56
N SER A 104 -35.97 32.22 28.64
CA SER A 104 -35.63 31.84 30.02
C SER A 104 -36.40 30.62 30.55
N VAL A 105 -36.97 29.81 29.65
CA VAL A 105 -37.61 28.54 30.01
C VAL A 105 -36.55 27.56 30.49
N ILE A 106 -36.96 26.62 31.34
CA ILE A 106 -36.13 25.47 31.71
C ILE A 106 -36.36 24.43 30.61
N ASP A 107 -35.33 24.15 29.82
CA ASP A 107 -35.48 23.32 28.63
C ASP A 107 -35.66 21.84 28.97
N GLY A 108 -34.96 21.38 30.01
CA GLY A 108 -34.99 20.00 30.42
C GLY A 108 -34.41 19.79 31.81
N ALA A 109 -34.42 18.54 32.24
CA ALA A 109 -33.78 18.10 33.47
C ALA A 109 -33.03 16.79 33.27
N VAL A 110 -31.95 16.65 34.04
CA VAL A 110 -31.17 15.43 34.15
C VAL A 110 -30.97 15.03 35.61
N GLY A 111 -30.82 13.74 35.87
CA GLY A 111 -30.60 13.18 37.19
C GLY A 111 -29.63 12.01 37.14
N PHE A 112 -28.65 11.99 38.04
CA PHE A 112 -27.62 10.94 38.09
C PHE A 112 -27.59 10.29 39.47
N ASP A 113 -27.69 8.97 39.50
CA ASP A 113 -27.52 8.25 40.75
C ASP A 113 -26.08 8.33 41.27
N PRO A 114 -25.87 8.57 42.57
CA PRO A 114 -24.53 8.65 43.15
C PRO A 114 -23.68 7.38 43.03
N SER A 115 -24.28 6.23 42.72
CA SER A 115 -23.56 4.97 42.54
C SER A 115 -23.03 4.76 41.13
N ILE A 116 -23.27 5.67 40.17
CA ILE A 116 -22.66 5.60 38.84
C ILE A 116 -21.14 5.80 38.98
N PRO A 117 -20.30 4.89 38.43
CA PRO A 117 -18.85 5.03 38.48
C PRO A 117 -18.38 6.35 37.84
N THR A 118 -17.45 7.05 38.50
CA THR A 118 -16.98 8.37 38.04
C THR A 118 -16.42 8.35 36.62
N ASN A 119 -15.79 7.24 36.22
CA ASN A 119 -15.22 7.06 34.89
C ASN A 119 -16.27 6.87 33.77
N LEU A 120 -17.56 6.73 34.11
CA LEU A 120 -18.68 6.59 33.17
C LEU A 120 -19.59 7.83 33.15
N LEU A 121 -19.38 8.78 34.07
CA LEU A 121 -20.25 9.93 34.24
C LEU A 121 -20.24 10.91 33.06
N VAL A 122 -19.22 10.92 32.21
CA VAL A 122 -19.20 11.83 31.05
C VAL A 122 -20.11 11.27 29.96
N GLY A 123 -19.95 10.00 29.59
CA GLY A 123 -20.82 9.33 28.62
C GLY A 123 -22.28 9.32 29.07
N ALA A 124 -22.55 8.94 30.33
CA ALA A 124 -23.89 9.01 30.88
C ALA A 124 -24.46 10.45 30.88
N ALA A 125 -23.62 11.46 31.13
CA ALA A 125 -24.08 12.84 31.06
C ALA A 125 -24.36 13.31 29.64
N LEU A 126 -23.57 12.93 28.64
CA LEU A 126 -23.85 13.21 27.23
C LEU A 126 -25.18 12.60 26.80
N HIS A 127 -25.41 11.35 27.21
CA HIS A 127 -26.64 10.62 26.97
C HIS A 127 -27.87 11.37 27.51
N GLU A 128 -27.88 11.72 28.80
CA GLU A 128 -29.07 12.34 29.42
C GLU A 128 -29.24 13.83 29.09
N LEU A 129 -28.13 14.57 28.91
CA LEU A 129 -28.23 15.97 28.52
C LEU A 129 -28.89 16.10 27.15
N THR A 130 -28.60 15.18 26.22
CA THR A 130 -29.20 15.20 24.89
C THR A 130 -30.66 14.75 24.90
N HIS A 131 -31.06 13.82 25.77
CA HIS A 131 -32.47 13.57 26.08
C HIS A 131 -33.16 14.86 26.55
N ALA A 132 -32.55 15.56 27.52
CA ALA A 132 -33.07 16.83 28.04
C ALA A 132 -33.12 17.96 27.00
N MET A 133 -32.37 17.84 25.92
CA MET A 133 -32.37 18.75 24.77
C MET A 133 -33.37 18.36 23.68
N GLY A 134 -34.00 17.19 23.77
CA GLY A 134 -35.03 16.74 22.81
C GLY A 134 -34.62 15.57 21.92
N ARG A 135 -33.55 14.83 22.25
CA ARG A 135 -33.24 13.50 21.66
C ARG A 135 -34.19 12.42 22.20
N GLU A 136 -35.47 12.74 22.28
CA GLU A 136 -36.51 11.85 22.76
C GLU A 136 -37.81 12.12 21.99
N PRO A 137 -38.71 11.12 21.87
CA PRO A 137 -40.03 11.35 21.31
C PRO A 137 -40.83 12.30 22.19
N ALA A 138 -41.56 13.24 21.58
CA ALA A 138 -42.36 14.16 22.34
C ALA A 138 -43.50 13.42 23.09
N SER A 139 -43.68 13.76 24.36
CA SER A 139 -44.83 13.32 25.16
C SER A 139 -45.58 14.52 25.74
N GLY A 140 -46.90 14.58 25.56
CA GLY A 140 -47.71 15.68 26.09
C GLY A 140 -49.13 15.79 25.52
N ALA A 141 -49.79 16.91 25.79
CA ALA A 141 -51.10 17.26 25.22
C ALA A 141 -51.05 18.63 24.55
N SER A 142 -51.59 18.73 23.34
CA SER A 142 -51.69 19.97 22.57
C SER A 142 -52.54 21.03 23.30
N GLY A 143 -52.46 22.29 22.86
CA GLY A 143 -53.37 23.36 23.31
C GLY A 143 -54.86 23.10 23.04
N SER A 144 -55.20 22.07 22.25
CA SER A 144 -56.57 21.58 22.02
C SER A 144 -56.96 20.37 22.90
N GLY A 145 -56.04 19.90 23.76
CA GLY A 145 -56.24 18.75 24.65
C GLY A 145 -56.03 17.38 23.99
N ALA A 146 -55.53 17.32 22.75
CA ALA A 146 -55.18 16.06 22.08
C ALA A 146 -53.80 15.58 22.55
N ALA A 147 -53.68 14.31 22.92
CA ALA A 147 -52.37 13.72 23.20
C ALA A 147 -51.48 13.81 21.95
N ILE A 148 -50.28 14.37 22.11
CA ILE A 148 -49.25 14.40 21.07
C ILE A 148 -48.19 13.39 21.49
N ALA A 149 -47.95 12.42 20.60
CA ALA A 149 -46.95 11.36 20.73
C ALA A 149 -45.95 11.40 19.56
N ALA A 150 -45.84 12.56 18.91
CA ALA A 150 -44.97 12.81 17.77
C ALA A 150 -44.18 14.12 17.99
N GLY A 151 -42.86 14.06 17.86
CA GLY A 151 -41.95 15.19 17.96
C GLY A 151 -40.92 15.21 16.84
N THR A 152 -40.02 16.20 16.85
CA THR A 152 -39.00 16.36 15.80
C THR A 152 -38.10 15.13 15.66
N PHE A 153 -37.74 14.50 16.79
CA PHE A 153 -36.94 13.26 16.83
C PHE A 153 -37.58 12.11 16.03
N ASP A 154 -38.90 12.08 15.85
CA ASP A 154 -39.58 10.99 15.15
C ASP A 154 -39.40 11.02 13.64
N PHE A 155 -38.98 12.15 13.06
CA PHE A 155 -38.70 12.24 11.62
C PHE A 155 -37.48 11.43 11.18
N VAL A 156 -36.66 11.00 12.14
CA VAL A 156 -35.45 10.23 11.85
C VAL A 156 -35.55 8.78 12.31
N ARG A 157 -36.70 8.36 12.85
CA ARG A 157 -36.94 6.99 13.32
C ARG A 157 -37.76 6.20 12.33
N TYR A 158 -37.18 5.13 11.78
CA TYR A 158 -37.83 4.31 10.76
C TYR A 158 -37.93 2.85 11.17
N THR A 159 -39.05 2.20 10.82
CA THR A 159 -39.20 0.73 10.90
C THR A 159 -38.87 0.05 9.57
N SER A 160 -39.00 0.80 8.47
CA SER A 160 -38.61 0.43 7.11
C SER A 160 -38.63 1.70 6.23
N ALA A 161 -38.09 1.63 5.02
CA ALA A 161 -38.13 2.73 4.06
C ALA A 161 -39.56 3.29 3.90
N GLY A 162 -39.70 4.60 4.07
CA GLY A 162 -40.96 5.35 4.00
C GLY A 162 -41.91 5.18 5.19
N ASN A 163 -41.50 4.50 6.27
CA ASN A 163 -42.37 4.24 7.42
C ASN A 163 -41.72 4.68 8.75
N HIS A 164 -42.14 5.85 9.25
CA HIS A 164 -41.68 6.37 10.54
C HIS A 164 -42.23 5.58 11.74
N LEU A 165 -41.52 5.66 12.87
CA LEU A 165 -41.98 5.19 14.17
C LEU A 165 -42.37 6.37 15.07
N TYR A 166 -43.66 6.48 15.39
CA TYR A 166 -44.19 7.40 16.41
C TYR A 166 -44.61 6.62 17.65
N SER A 167 -43.68 6.43 18.59
CA SER A 167 -43.93 5.69 19.84
C SER A 167 -43.11 6.24 21.00
N THR A 168 -43.71 6.34 22.18
CA THR A 168 -43.09 6.84 23.42
C THR A 168 -42.92 5.72 24.46
N GLY A 169 -43.02 4.44 24.08
CA GLY A 169 -43.01 3.32 25.02
C GLY A 169 -41.62 2.84 25.41
N ASP A 170 -41.48 2.35 26.64
CA ASP A 170 -40.23 1.81 27.24
C ASP A 170 -39.66 0.54 26.57
N THR A 171 -40.34 -0.02 25.56
CA THR A 171 -39.84 -1.10 24.71
C THR A 171 -40.27 -0.83 23.28
N ALA A 172 -39.40 -0.17 22.50
CA ALA A 172 -39.68 0.11 21.11
C ALA A 172 -39.66 -1.16 20.26
N VAL A 173 -40.45 -1.17 19.18
CA VAL A 173 -40.26 -2.14 18.10
C VAL A 173 -38.90 -1.91 17.44
N PRO A 174 -38.31 -2.92 16.77
CA PRO A 174 -37.10 -2.70 16.00
C PRO A 174 -37.25 -1.51 15.04
N ALA A 175 -36.40 -0.51 15.24
CA ALA A 175 -36.35 0.71 14.44
C ALA A 175 -34.90 1.16 14.29
N TYR A 176 -34.66 2.08 13.37
CA TYR A 176 -33.34 2.58 13.09
C TYR A 176 -33.34 4.08 12.78
N PHE A 177 -32.21 4.70 13.06
CA PHE A 177 -31.91 6.07 12.67
C PHE A 177 -31.64 6.11 11.16
N SER A 178 -32.32 7.02 10.47
CA SER A 178 -32.13 7.28 9.04
C SER A 178 -32.50 8.71 8.72
N VAL A 179 -31.81 9.30 7.75
CA VAL A 179 -31.99 10.68 7.30
C VAL A 179 -32.55 10.76 5.88
N ASP A 180 -32.59 9.64 5.16
CA ASP A 180 -32.91 9.58 3.73
C ASP A 180 -34.25 8.88 3.45
N GLY A 181 -35.22 9.06 4.35
CA GLY A 181 -36.53 8.41 4.24
C GLY A 181 -36.52 6.92 4.61
N GLY A 182 -35.53 6.47 5.38
CA GLY A 182 -35.42 5.08 5.81
C GLY A 182 -34.68 4.18 4.82
N ASN A 183 -33.99 4.70 3.82
CA ASN A 183 -33.26 3.89 2.83
C ASN A 183 -31.91 3.41 3.39
N THR A 184 -31.23 4.26 4.16
CA THR A 184 -29.95 3.97 4.79
C THR A 184 -30.12 3.86 6.30
N LYS A 185 -29.57 2.79 6.88
CA LYS A 185 -29.54 2.57 8.32
C LYS A 185 -28.25 3.12 8.91
N LEU A 186 -28.35 4.13 9.78
CA LEU A 186 -27.21 4.81 10.40
C LEU A 186 -26.94 4.35 11.84
N ALA A 187 -27.99 4.01 12.59
CA ALA A 187 -27.92 3.45 13.94
C ALA A 187 -29.14 2.53 14.17
N ASP A 188 -29.06 1.59 15.10
CA ASP A 188 -30.24 0.83 15.55
C ASP A 188 -30.75 1.39 16.86
N PHE A 189 -32.06 1.61 16.99
CA PHE A 189 -32.68 1.99 18.26
C PHE A 189 -32.88 0.78 19.18
N GLY A 190 -32.73 1.03 20.47
CA GLY A 190 -32.89 0.07 21.57
C GLY A 190 -34.30 -0.47 21.65
N GLN A 191 -34.43 -1.60 22.34
CA GLN A 191 -35.70 -2.33 22.46
C GLN A 191 -36.05 -2.66 23.92
N THR A 192 -35.16 -2.31 24.86
CA THR A 192 -35.27 -2.70 26.28
C THR A 192 -35.22 -1.54 27.27
N SER A 193 -34.73 -0.37 26.82
CA SER A 193 -34.83 0.93 27.50
C SER A 193 -35.80 1.84 26.74
N ASP A 194 -35.84 3.13 27.08
CA ASP A 194 -36.66 4.10 26.37
C ASP A 194 -36.37 4.15 24.87
N SER A 195 -37.37 4.55 24.10
CA SER A 195 -37.39 4.40 22.64
C SER A 195 -36.45 5.32 21.86
N SER A 196 -35.65 6.14 22.55
CA SER A 196 -34.70 7.08 21.98
C SER A 196 -33.26 6.59 22.04
N ASP A 197 -33.00 5.61 22.91
CA ASP A 197 -31.68 5.01 23.09
C ASP A 197 -31.29 4.16 21.89
N PHE A 198 -29.99 4.04 21.65
CA PHE A 198 -29.46 3.10 20.67
C PHE A 198 -29.32 1.68 21.24
N LEU A 199 -29.41 0.67 20.37
CA LEU A 199 -29.30 -0.74 20.73
C LEU A 199 -27.84 -1.10 20.99
N ASN A 200 -27.46 -1.57 22.18
CA ASN A 200 -26.10 -2.08 22.41
C ASN A 200 -25.73 -3.18 21.40
N GLY A 201 -24.82 -2.88 20.47
CA GLY A 201 -24.41 -3.81 19.41
C GLY A 201 -25.13 -3.64 18.07
N GLY A 202 -25.90 -2.56 17.91
CA GLY A 202 -26.37 -2.08 16.61
C GLY A 202 -25.23 -1.54 15.72
N VAL A 203 -25.59 -0.88 14.62
CA VAL A 203 -24.63 -0.28 13.66
C VAL A 203 -23.56 0.59 14.34
N GLN A 204 -23.94 1.40 15.33
CA GLN A 204 -23.06 2.26 16.11
C GLN A 204 -22.11 1.52 17.07
N GLY A 205 -22.29 0.20 17.22
CA GLY A 205 -21.44 -0.66 18.04
C GLY A 205 -21.81 -0.68 19.53
N PRO A 206 -21.07 -1.47 20.34
CA PRO A 206 -21.46 -1.78 21.72
C PRO A 206 -21.11 -0.68 22.75
N ASN A 207 -20.25 0.26 22.40
CA ASN A 207 -19.62 1.20 23.34
C ASN A 207 -20.08 2.65 23.19
N ASP A 208 -21.00 2.92 22.27
CA ASP A 208 -21.53 4.25 21.99
C ASP A 208 -22.24 4.85 23.22
N PRO A 209 -22.10 6.17 23.51
CA PRO A 209 -22.69 6.79 24.69
C PRO A 209 -24.21 6.90 24.62
N PHE A 210 -24.84 6.87 23.45
CA PHE A 210 -26.29 6.90 23.30
C PHE A 210 -26.93 5.51 23.38
N ASN A 211 -26.15 4.45 23.61
CA ASN A 211 -26.68 3.11 23.84
C ASN A 211 -27.54 2.99 25.11
N GLU A 212 -28.54 2.11 25.08
CA GLU A 212 -29.53 1.85 26.15
C GLU A 212 -28.90 1.40 27.48
N PHE A 213 -27.71 0.79 27.43
CA PHE A 213 -26.95 0.45 28.62
C PHE A 213 -25.49 0.90 28.53
N GLY A 214 -25.07 1.65 29.54
CA GLY A 214 -23.67 1.94 29.80
C GLY A 214 -22.89 0.70 30.27
N SER A 215 -21.62 0.63 29.88
CA SER A 215 -20.68 -0.42 30.30
C SER A 215 -19.33 0.20 30.69
N PRO A 216 -18.41 -0.56 31.30
CA PRO A 216 -17.06 -0.06 31.61
C PRO A 216 -16.27 0.44 30.38
N THR A 217 -16.69 0.08 29.17
CA THR A 217 -16.05 0.48 27.90
C THR A 217 -16.82 1.56 27.14
N THR A 218 -17.90 2.11 27.72
CA THR A 218 -18.65 3.21 27.10
C THR A 218 -17.73 4.40 26.83
N ILE A 219 -17.81 4.92 25.60
CA ILE A 219 -17.05 6.07 25.12
C ILE A 219 -17.49 7.32 25.92
N GLN A 220 -16.53 8.18 26.27
CA GLN A 220 -16.75 9.36 27.10
C GLN A 220 -16.72 10.66 26.27
N SER A 221 -17.11 10.57 25.00
CA SER A 221 -17.18 11.64 23.98
C SER A 221 -18.29 11.29 22.98
N LEU A 222 -18.77 12.27 22.20
CA LEU A 222 -19.73 12.01 21.11
C LEU A 222 -19.07 11.26 19.95
N THR A 223 -19.74 10.23 19.44
CA THR A 223 -19.41 9.54 18.19
C THR A 223 -19.93 10.31 16.98
N ALA A 224 -19.58 9.85 15.76
CA ALA A 224 -20.08 10.47 14.54
C ALA A 224 -21.61 10.35 14.42
N VAL A 225 -22.20 9.27 14.93
CA VAL A 225 -23.65 9.06 14.87
C VAL A 225 -24.39 9.91 15.90
N ASP A 226 -23.77 10.19 17.04
CA ASP A 226 -24.35 11.09 18.04
C ASP A 226 -24.47 12.52 17.51
N ARG A 227 -23.42 13.02 16.84
CA ARG A 227 -23.43 14.34 16.21
C ARG A 227 -24.47 14.41 15.10
N GLU A 228 -24.49 13.43 14.21
CA GLU A 228 -25.47 13.40 13.12
C GLU A 228 -26.92 13.29 13.62
N MET A 229 -27.16 12.57 14.72
CA MET A 229 -28.48 12.53 15.36
C MET A 229 -28.88 13.92 15.86
N LEU A 230 -27.97 14.64 16.53
CA LEU A 230 -28.23 16.02 16.98
C LEU A 230 -28.48 16.96 15.80
N ASP A 231 -27.71 16.79 14.73
CA ASP A 231 -27.87 17.52 13.48
C ASP A 231 -29.26 17.32 12.90
N ALA A 232 -29.62 16.06 12.67
CA ALA A 232 -30.86 15.65 12.03
C ALA A 232 -32.14 16.07 12.78
N ILE A 233 -32.06 16.34 14.09
CA ILE A 233 -33.19 16.83 14.88
C ILE A 233 -33.26 18.36 14.98
N GLY A 234 -32.27 19.07 14.44
CA GLY A 234 -32.32 20.53 14.25
C GLY A 234 -31.26 21.32 14.99
N PHE A 235 -30.24 20.69 15.59
CA PHE A 235 -29.03 21.41 16.01
C PHE A 235 -28.05 21.49 14.84
N ASN A 236 -27.10 22.42 14.85
CA ASN A 236 -26.03 22.49 13.86
C ASN A 236 -24.76 21.88 14.46
N THR A 237 -24.21 20.85 13.85
CA THR A 237 -22.98 20.17 14.32
C THR A 237 -21.88 20.15 13.25
N THR A 238 -20.70 19.62 13.60
CA THR A 238 -19.62 19.41 12.61
C THR A 238 -19.31 17.92 12.40
N PRO A 239 -19.16 17.45 11.16
CA PRO A 239 -18.77 16.07 10.89
C PRO A 239 -17.29 15.83 11.22
N VAL A 240 -16.90 14.55 11.34
CA VAL A 240 -15.51 14.18 11.64
C VAL A 240 -14.67 14.29 10.37
N ILE A 241 -13.74 15.24 10.32
CA ILE A 241 -12.81 15.36 9.19
C ILE A 241 -11.82 14.19 9.21
N LEU A 242 -11.79 13.40 8.13
CA LEU A 242 -10.84 12.30 7.92
C LEU A 242 -9.56 12.80 7.25
N GLN A 243 -9.71 13.68 6.26
CA GLN A 243 -8.60 14.28 5.50
C GLN A 243 -9.00 15.65 4.96
N THR A 244 -8.03 16.55 4.81
CA THR A 244 -8.23 17.83 4.10
C THR A 244 -6.98 18.21 3.30
N ASP A 245 -7.18 18.72 2.09
CA ASP A 245 -6.11 19.34 1.27
C ASP A 245 -6.05 20.88 1.48
N GLY A 246 -6.88 21.41 2.39
CA GLY A 246 -7.06 22.84 2.67
C GLY A 246 -8.18 23.50 1.86
N SER A 247 -8.65 22.89 0.78
CA SER A 247 -9.77 23.35 -0.06
C SER A 247 -10.99 22.41 0.01
N THR A 248 -10.74 21.12 0.18
CA THR A 248 -11.71 20.04 0.24
C THR A 248 -11.39 19.18 1.44
N SER A 249 -12.41 18.74 2.15
CA SER A 249 -12.29 17.78 3.22
C SER A 249 -13.12 16.54 2.92
N LEU A 250 -12.52 15.37 3.07
CA LEU A 250 -13.26 14.13 3.25
C LEU A 250 -13.59 14.03 4.73
N ALA A 251 -14.87 13.83 5.04
CA ALA A 251 -15.37 13.68 6.39
C ALA A 251 -16.28 12.46 6.53
N GLN A 252 -16.53 12.06 7.77
CA GLN A 252 -17.49 11.03 8.12
C GLN A 252 -18.65 11.65 8.91
N GLY A 253 -19.87 11.46 8.39
CA GLY A 253 -21.14 11.67 9.10
C GLY A 253 -21.70 10.30 9.48
N ALA A 254 -21.96 10.05 10.77
CA ALA A 254 -22.41 8.76 11.29
C ALA A 254 -21.72 7.56 10.63
N ASN A 255 -22.46 6.84 9.77
CA ASN A 255 -22.04 5.65 9.06
C ASN A 255 -21.86 5.90 7.55
N HIS A 256 -21.61 7.13 7.10
CA HIS A 256 -21.40 7.49 5.70
C HIS A 256 -20.30 8.55 5.52
N TYR A 257 -19.95 8.87 4.26
CA TYR A 257 -18.90 9.82 3.93
C TYR A 257 -19.43 11.12 3.31
N LEU A 258 -18.77 12.22 3.65
CA LEU A 258 -19.08 13.58 3.23
C LEU A 258 -17.89 14.23 2.52
N LEU A 259 -18.18 15.04 1.51
CA LEU A 259 -17.25 15.88 0.78
C LEU A 259 -17.57 17.34 1.13
N ILE A 260 -16.63 18.05 1.73
CA ILE A 260 -16.87 19.40 2.25
C ILE A 260 -15.94 20.38 1.55
N ASN A 261 -16.51 21.41 0.93
CA ASN A 261 -15.72 22.51 0.42
C ASN A 261 -15.30 23.43 1.58
N ALA A 262 -14.01 23.46 1.90
CA ALA A 262 -13.48 24.20 3.04
C ALA A 262 -13.67 25.73 2.92
N SER A 263 -13.81 26.26 1.70
CA SER A 263 -13.97 27.70 1.48
C SER A 263 -15.41 28.19 1.68
N THR A 264 -16.40 27.36 1.37
CA THR A 264 -17.82 27.71 1.46
C THR A 264 -18.55 27.02 2.61
N GLY A 265 -17.98 25.96 3.17
CA GLY A 265 -18.66 25.05 4.08
C GLY A 265 -19.70 24.16 3.39
N ALA A 266 -19.81 24.20 2.07
CA ALA A 266 -20.81 23.42 1.34
C ALA A 266 -20.47 21.92 1.43
N GLU A 267 -21.47 21.13 1.81
CA GLU A 267 -21.35 19.68 1.97
C GLU A 267 -22.01 18.94 0.80
N SER A 268 -21.49 17.75 0.50
CA SER A 268 -22.08 16.79 -0.45
C SER A 268 -21.84 15.38 0.07
N ALA A 269 -22.88 14.56 0.12
CA ALA A 269 -22.70 13.17 0.52
C ALA A 269 -22.03 12.37 -0.60
N LEU A 270 -21.13 11.46 -0.25
CA LEU A 270 -20.55 10.54 -1.21
C LEU A 270 -21.56 9.45 -1.56
N MET A 271 -21.96 9.37 -2.83
CA MET A 271 -23.01 8.48 -3.30
C MET A 271 -22.49 7.44 -4.30
N TYR A 272 -22.99 6.21 -4.18
CA TYR A 272 -22.76 5.15 -5.15
C TYR A 272 -24.10 4.50 -5.52
N GLY A 273 -24.39 4.42 -6.82
CA GLY A 273 -25.66 3.84 -7.30
C GLY A 273 -26.93 4.55 -6.80
N GLY A 274 -26.81 5.82 -6.38
CA GLY A 274 -27.93 6.61 -5.84
C GLY A 274 -28.20 6.41 -4.34
N ALA A 275 -27.35 5.67 -3.63
CA ALA A 275 -27.39 5.53 -2.17
C ALA A 275 -26.12 6.13 -1.54
N LEU A 276 -26.22 6.46 -0.24
CA LEU A 276 -25.07 6.90 0.56
C LEU A 276 -24.02 5.80 0.60
N VAL A 277 -22.75 6.15 0.37
CA VAL A 277 -21.65 5.23 0.62
C VAL A 277 -21.47 5.09 2.13
N THR A 278 -21.63 3.87 2.64
CA THR A 278 -21.55 3.57 4.07
C THR A 278 -20.20 3.01 4.51
N VAL A 279 -19.85 3.17 5.79
CA VAL A 279 -18.59 2.62 6.32
C VAL A 279 -18.63 1.10 6.23
N GLY A 280 -17.60 0.53 5.60
CA GLY A 280 -17.47 -0.92 5.40
C GLY A 280 -18.28 -1.50 4.24
N GLU A 281 -18.98 -0.67 3.45
CA GLU A 281 -19.76 -1.12 2.29
C GLU A 281 -18.92 -1.94 1.29
N PHE A 282 -17.69 -1.49 1.05
CA PHE A 282 -16.74 -2.14 0.14
C PHE A 282 -15.71 -3.01 0.88
N GLY A 283 -16.11 -3.58 2.02
CA GLY A 283 -15.25 -4.44 2.84
C GLY A 283 -14.09 -3.66 3.43
N SER A 284 -12.85 -4.02 3.06
CA SER A 284 -11.63 -3.34 3.52
C SER A 284 -11.26 -2.11 2.69
N ILE A 285 -12.02 -1.78 1.64
CA ILE A 285 -11.77 -0.62 0.79
C ILE A 285 -12.58 0.56 1.34
N SER A 286 -11.91 1.66 1.68
CA SER A 286 -12.53 2.87 2.20
C SER A 286 -11.91 4.12 1.57
N PRO A 287 -12.66 5.22 1.42
CA PRO A 287 -12.09 6.48 0.97
C PRO A 287 -11.18 7.04 2.07
N ILE A 288 -10.02 7.55 1.69
CA ILE A 288 -9.03 8.14 2.62
C ILE A 288 -8.73 9.61 2.32
N GLY A 289 -9.17 10.10 1.17
CA GLY A 289 -9.04 11.51 0.83
C GLY A 289 -9.90 11.90 -0.37
N ALA A 290 -10.17 13.19 -0.46
CA ALA A 290 -10.91 13.78 -1.57
C ALA A 290 -10.36 15.16 -1.89
N VAL A 291 -10.30 15.50 -3.17
CA VAL A 291 -9.88 16.82 -3.66
C VAL A 291 -10.85 17.32 -4.72
N GLN A 292 -10.99 18.64 -4.84
CA GLN A 292 -11.85 19.24 -5.85
C GLN A 292 -11.20 19.13 -7.24
N ALA A 293 -11.91 18.54 -8.19
CA ALA A 293 -11.45 18.34 -9.56
C ALA A 293 -12.48 18.90 -10.54
N GLY A 294 -12.20 20.09 -11.11
CA GLY A 294 -13.13 20.79 -11.99
C GLY A 294 -14.42 21.17 -11.25
N ASN A 295 -15.57 20.65 -11.71
CA ASN A 295 -16.87 20.84 -11.05
C ASN A 295 -17.24 19.69 -10.10
N GLY A 296 -16.40 18.67 -9.96
CA GLY A 296 -16.64 17.51 -9.10
C GLY A 296 -15.46 17.25 -8.16
N TYR A 297 -15.23 15.99 -7.85
CA TYR A 297 -14.21 15.54 -6.92
C TYR A 297 -13.43 14.34 -7.44
N ASP A 298 -12.14 14.29 -7.14
CA ASP A 298 -11.34 13.08 -7.22
C ASP A 298 -11.22 12.49 -5.81
N ILE A 299 -11.34 11.17 -5.70
CA ILE A 299 -11.40 10.45 -4.43
C ILE A 299 -10.39 9.31 -4.48
N VAL A 300 -9.55 9.22 -3.45
CA VAL A 300 -8.62 8.10 -3.25
C VAL A 300 -9.21 7.12 -2.25
N TRP A 301 -9.17 5.85 -2.60
CA TRP A 301 -9.61 4.73 -1.78
C TRP A 301 -8.42 3.82 -1.50
N GLN A 302 -8.35 3.30 -0.28
CA GLN A 302 -7.27 2.40 0.15
C GLN A 302 -7.85 1.08 0.63
N VAL A 303 -7.15 -0.01 0.31
CA VAL A 303 -7.35 -1.31 0.98
C VAL A 303 -6.66 -1.26 2.33
N ALA A 304 -7.43 -1.32 3.43
CA ALA A 304 -6.89 -1.23 4.78
C ALA A 304 -5.79 -2.27 5.04
N GLY A 305 -4.60 -1.79 5.42
CA GLY A 305 -3.44 -2.64 5.74
C GLY A 305 -2.66 -3.16 4.53
N ALA A 306 -2.95 -2.70 3.31
CA ALA A 306 -2.21 -3.04 2.10
C ALA A 306 -1.74 -1.78 1.35
N ASP A 307 -0.63 -1.91 0.63
CA ASP A 307 -0.15 -0.90 -0.32
C ASP A 307 -0.93 -1.01 -1.63
N GLN A 308 -2.23 -0.72 -1.55
CA GLN A 308 -3.17 -0.86 -2.65
C GLN A 308 -4.23 0.25 -2.61
N PHE A 309 -4.30 0.99 -3.71
CA PHE A 309 -5.13 2.17 -3.87
C PHE A 309 -5.93 2.11 -5.18
N THR A 310 -7.10 2.74 -5.18
CA THR A 310 -7.85 3.03 -6.40
C THR A 310 -8.37 4.45 -6.36
N PHE A 311 -8.47 5.10 -7.51
CA PHE A 311 -8.87 6.50 -7.62
C PHE A 311 -10.15 6.60 -8.44
N THR A 312 -11.09 7.42 -8.01
CA THR A 312 -12.41 7.58 -8.66
C THR A 312 -12.79 9.05 -8.79
N THR A 313 -13.70 9.34 -9.71
CA THR A 313 -14.31 10.67 -9.86
C THR A 313 -15.74 10.68 -9.33
N ALA A 314 -16.16 11.79 -8.73
CA ALA A 314 -17.53 12.10 -8.37
C ALA A 314 -17.99 13.44 -8.96
N ASP A 315 -19.29 13.61 -9.21
CA ASP A 315 -19.86 14.89 -9.67
C ASP A 315 -19.95 15.94 -8.54
N SER A 316 -20.49 17.12 -8.84
CA SER A 316 -20.64 18.21 -7.86
C SER A 316 -21.54 17.88 -6.67
N ASN A 317 -22.36 16.83 -6.77
CA ASN A 317 -23.27 16.39 -5.71
C ASN A 317 -22.72 15.12 -5.01
N GLY A 318 -21.47 14.75 -5.27
CA GLY A 318 -20.82 13.58 -4.67
C GLY A 318 -21.22 12.24 -5.29
N ASN A 319 -21.90 12.21 -6.45
CA ASN A 319 -22.22 10.93 -7.11
C ASN A 319 -21.00 10.36 -7.83
N TYR A 320 -20.66 9.11 -7.54
CA TYR A 320 -19.67 8.36 -8.31
C TYR A 320 -19.97 8.41 -9.82
N THR A 321 -18.95 8.72 -10.62
CA THR A 321 -19.07 8.82 -12.08
C THR A 321 -18.17 7.83 -12.82
N SER A 322 -16.90 7.70 -12.43
CA SER A 322 -15.95 6.81 -13.10
C SER A 322 -14.73 6.46 -12.25
N ASN A 323 -13.94 5.49 -12.71
CA ASN A 323 -12.62 5.19 -12.15
C ASN A 323 -11.54 5.97 -12.89
N LEU A 324 -10.64 6.63 -12.15
CA LEU A 324 -9.39 7.19 -12.68
C LEU A 324 -8.33 6.10 -12.87
N SER A 325 -8.35 5.07 -12.03
CA SER A 325 -7.45 3.92 -12.10
C SER A 325 -8.14 2.61 -11.71
N GLY A 326 -7.49 1.49 -12.04
CA GLY A 326 -7.73 0.25 -11.31
C GLY A 326 -7.00 0.25 -9.96
N MET A 327 -6.92 -0.94 -9.34
CA MET A 327 -6.10 -1.11 -8.14
C MET A 327 -4.61 -1.00 -8.50
N VAL A 328 -3.89 -0.10 -7.85
CA VAL A 328 -2.47 0.16 -8.04
C VAL A 328 -1.74 0.16 -6.70
N SER A 329 -0.43 -0.11 -6.70
CA SER A 329 0.42 0.09 -5.52
C SER A 329 0.65 1.58 -5.28
N GLY A 330 0.89 2.00 -4.03
CA GLY A 330 1.31 3.35 -3.70
C GLY A 330 2.62 3.75 -4.38
N HIS A 331 3.50 2.77 -4.63
CA HIS A 331 4.75 2.95 -5.37
C HIS A 331 4.55 3.05 -6.89
N SER A 332 3.32 2.91 -7.38
CA SER A 332 3.07 3.02 -8.82
C SER A 332 3.29 4.43 -9.31
N LEU A 333 3.82 4.57 -10.54
CA LEU A 333 3.95 5.89 -11.18
C LEU A 333 2.62 6.69 -11.18
N PHE A 334 1.49 6.01 -11.33
CA PHE A 334 0.17 6.67 -11.26
C PHE A 334 -0.13 7.18 -9.84
N ALA A 335 0.07 6.35 -8.81
CA ALA A 335 -0.19 6.75 -7.44
C ALA A 335 0.72 7.91 -7.00
N GLU A 336 2.02 7.85 -7.30
CA GLU A 336 2.96 8.94 -7.00
C GLU A 336 2.63 10.24 -7.78
N GLN A 337 2.04 10.16 -8.98
CA GLN A 337 1.51 11.37 -9.64
C GLN A 337 0.32 11.95 -8.88
N MET A 338 -0.56 11.11 -8.36
CA MET A 338 -1.73 11.52 -7.59
C MET A 338 -1.37 12.08 -6.21
N GLU A 339 -0.24 11.71 -5.62
CA GLU A 339 0.26 12.29 -4.38
C GLU A 339 0.32 13.82 -4.44
N THR A 340 0.83 14.39 -5.55
CA THR A 340 0.87 15.85 -5.74
C THR A 340 -0.51 16.49 -5.83
N THR A 341 -1.51 15.74 -6.30
CA THR A 341 -2.90 16.20 -6.42
C THR A 341 -3.58 16.18 -5.06
N PHE A 342 -3.30 15.17 -4.23
CA PHE A 342 -3.90 14.99 -2.91
C PHE A 342 -3.12 15.65 -1.76
N GLY A 343 -1.86 16.04 -2.00
CA GLY A 343 -0.94 16.50 -0.96
C GLY A 343 -0.62 15.40 0.06
N GLN A 344 -0.66 14.13 -0.35
CA GLN A 344 -0.48 12.95 0.50
C GLN A 344 0.69 12.12 -0.03
N ASP A 345 1.42 11.49 0.89
CA ASP A 345 2.48 10.52 0.61
C ASP A 345 1.86 9.12 0.77
N PHE A 346 1.49 8.48 -0.34
CA PHE A 346 0.75 7.22 -0.34
C PHE A 346 1.68 6.04 -0.11
N ASN A 347 2.89 6.08 -0.65
CA ASN A 347 3.90 5.02 -0.52
C ASN A 347 4.71 5.12 0.78
N HIS A 348 4.57 6.22 1.53
CA HIS A 348 5.26 6.53 2.78
C HIS A 348 6.79 6.62 2.63
N ASP A 349 7.26 7.09 1.47
CA ASP A 349 8.70 7.27 1.20
C ASP A 349 9.28 8.59 1.76
N GLY A 350 8.43 9.46 2.30
CA GLY A 350 8.78 10.76 2.85
C GLY A 350 8.74 11.91 1.84
N THR A 351 8.34 11.64 0.60
CA THR A 351 8.17 12.61 -0.49
C THR A 351 6.70 12.63 -0.91
N VAL A 352 6.20 13.81 -1.28
CA VAL A 352 4.92 13.93 -1.97
C VAL A 352 5.22 14.13 -3.46
N GLY A 353 4.90 13.12 -4.26
CA GLY A 353 5.07 13.15 -5.70
C GLY A 353 6.12 12.18 -6.24
N VAL A 354 6.17 12.07 -7.56
CA VAL A 354 7.05 11.14 -8.28
C VAL A 354 8.51 11.27 -7.89
N THR A 355 9.09 10.17 -7.41
CA THR A 355 10.52 10.04 -7.15
C THR A 355 11.26 9.43 -8.34
N ALA A 356 12.53 9.83 -8.50
CA ALA A 356 13.39 9.28 -9.54
C ALA A 356 14.80 9.02 -8.99
N SER A 357 15.34 7.84 -9.27
CA SER A 357 16.71 7.47 -8.94
C SER A 357 17.50 7.08 -10.18
N LEU A 358 18.77 7.48 -10.23
CA LEU A 358 19.67 7.10 -11.31
C LEU A 358 20.19 5.68 -11.06
N VAL A 359 19.90 4.76 -11.98
CA VAL A 359 20.43 3.38 -11.95
C VAL A 359 21.80 3.34 -12.66
N HIS A 360 21.88 3.93 -13.85
CA HIS A 360 23.11 3.95 -14.65
C HIS A 360 23.13 5.17 -15.59
N ALA A 361 24.32 5.71 -15.86
CA ALA A 361 24.52 6.74 -16.87
C ALA A 361 25.76 6.44 -17.72
N ASN A 362 25.62 6.52 -19.04
CA ASN A 362 26.71 6.43 -19.99
C ASN A 362 26.51 7.39 -21.16
N GLY A 363 27.38 8.39 -21.24
CA GLY A 363 27.28 9.46 -22.23
C GLY A 363 25.94 10.18 -22.14
N ASN A 364 25.18 10.16 -23.23
CA ASN A 364 23.86 10.80 -23.31
C ASN A 364 22.71 9.87 -22.90
N THR A 365 22.99 8.60 -22.56
CA THR A 365 21.98 7.65 -22.12
C THR A 365 22.00 7.52 -20.60
N SER A 366 20.82 7.48 -19.98
CA SER A 366 20.64 7.19 -18.56
C SER A 366 19.49 6.22 -18.34
N LEU A 367 19.71 5.21 -17.52
CA LEU A 367 18.66 4.36 -16.96
C LEU A 367 18.24 4.95 -15.62
N LEU A 368 16.98 5.35 -15.51
CA LEU A 368 16.38 5.81 -14.27
C LEU A 368 15.32 4.82 -13.81
N GLN A 369 15.18 4.66 -12.51
CA GLN A 369 13.95 4.14 -11.91
C GLN A 369 13.11 5.35 -11.50
N ILE A 370 11.90 5.47 -12.05
CA ILE A 370 10.94 6.54 -11.77
C ILE A 370 9.70 5.88 -11.18
N ALA A 371 9.40 6.18 -9.93
CA ALA A 371 8.47 5.39 -9.12
C ALA A 371 8.84 3.88 -9.16
N ASP A 372 7.89 3.02 -9.50
CA ASP A 372 8.11 1.59 -9.74
C ASP A 372 8.50 1.23 -11.18
N GLU A 373 8.69 2.18 -12.10
CA GLU A 373 9.02 1.90 -13.51
C GLU A 373 10.48 2.20 -13.86
N TYR A 374 11.00 1.55 -14.90
CA TYR A 374 12.35 1.81 -15.44
C TYR A 374 12.32 2.55 -16.78
N PHE A 375 13.01 3.68 -16.87
CA PHE A 375 13.08 4.56 -18.04
C PHE A 375 14.48 4.66 -18.64
N MET A 376 14.55 4.56 -19.97
CA MET A 376 15.77 4.72 -20.76
C MET A 376 15.77 6.10 -21.41
N TYR A 377 16.44 7.06 -20.78
CA TYR A 377 16.50 8.44 -21.24
C TYR A 377 17.69 8.69 -22.15
N VAL A 378 17.46 9.48 -23.19
CA VAL A 378 18.48 10.00 -24.10
C VAL A 378 18.36 11.51 -24.13
N ASN A 379 19.41 12.23 -23.72
CA ASN A 379 19.40 13.70 -23.61
C ASN A 379 18.21 14.24 -22.76
N GLY A 380 17.82 13.52 -21.70
CA GLY A 380 16.82 13.96 -20.73
C GLY A 380 15.38 13.50 -20.98
N SER A 381 15.11 12.69 -22.00
CA SER A 381 13.78 12.08 -22.21
C SER A 381 13.90 10.71 -22.86
N GLY A 382 12.93 9.84 -22.68
CA GLY A 382 12.89 8.56 -23.39
C GLY A 382 11.79 7.61 -22.89
N PRO A 383 11.67 6.42 -23.50
CA PRO A 383 10.63 5.46 -23.17
C PRO A 383 10.90 4.72 -21.85
N SER A 384 9.84 4.20 -21.21
CA SER A 384 9.98 3.12 -20.24
C SER A 384 10.33 1.80 -20.93
N ILE A 385 11.04 0.93 -20.22
CA ILE A 385 11.25 -0.46 -20.63
C ILE A 385 9.88 -1.17 -20.61
N LYS A 386 9.52 -1.86 -21.68
CA LYS A 386 8.23 -2.55 -21.81
C LYS A 386 8.39 -4.04 -22.08
N ILE A 387 7.68 -4.86 -21.32
CA ILE A 387 7.57 -6.31 -21.51
C ILE A 387 6.13 -6.64 -21.88
N GLY A 388 5.91 -7.26 -23.05
CA GLY A 388 4.56 -7.54 -23.54
C GLY A 388 3.73 -6.28 -23.85
N GLY A 389 4.38 -5.14 -24.07
CA GLY A 389 3.75 -3.84 -24.38
C GLY A 389 3.35 -3.00 -23.17
N ALA A 390 3.44 -3.54 -21.95
CA ALA A 390 3.23 -2.79 -20.70
C ALA A 390 4.59 -2.37 -20.10
N PRO A 391 4.66 -1.23 -19.39
CA PRO A 391 5.86 -0.84 -18.64
C PRO A 391 6.29 -1.94 -17.67
N LEU A 392 7.61 -2.13 -17.56
CA LEU A 392 8.22 -3.01 -16.58
C LEU A 392 8.19 -2.32 -15.21
N VAL A 393 7.57 -2.97 -14.24
CA VAL A 393 7.58 -2.51 -12.84
C VAL A 393 8.61 -3.26 -11.98
N VAL A 394 9.09 -2.61 -10.93
CA VAL A 394 10.06 -3.15 -9.97
C VAL A 394 9.56 -4.49 -9.40
N GLY A 395 10.45 -5.48 -9.39
CA GLY A 395 10.14 -6.82 -8.88
C GLY A 395 9.30 -7.71 -9.81
N GLN A 396 8.81 -7.20 -10.96
CA GLN A 396 8.00 -7.99 -11.89
C GLN A 396 8.70 -9.26 -12.40
N LEU A 397 10.03 -9.22 -12.54
CA LEU A 397 10.86 -10.35 -13.00
C LEU A 397 11.57 -11.05 -11.83
N GLY A 398 11.03 -10.94 -10.61
CA GLY A 398 11.63 -11.53 -9.41
C GLY A 398 12.96 -10.87 -9.06
N SER A 399 14.03 -11.66 -8.98
CA SER A 399 15.38 -11.20 -8.61
C SER A 399 16.17 -10.57 -9.76
N THR A 400 15.63 -10.60 -10.98
CA THR A 400 16.27 -10.02 -12.18
C THR A 400 15.78 -8.59 -12.40
N ALA A 401 16.70 -7.64 -12.45
CA ALA A 401 16.41 -6.22 -12.69
C ALA A 401 17.36 -5.62 -13.73
N PRO A 402 16.93 -4.57 -14.47
CA PRO A 402 17.82 -3.85 -15.37
C PRO A 402 18.83 -3.04 -14.55
N ILE A 403 20.11 -3.16 -14.90
CA ILE A 403 21.21 -2.47 -14.20
C ILE A 403 21.91 -1.44 -15.08
N ALA A 404 21.76 -1.52 -16.40
CA ALA A 404 22.26 -0.53 -17.34
C ALA A 404 21.45 -0.53 -18.64
N ALA A 405 21.43 0.60 -19.33
CA ALA A 405 20.88 0.72 -20.67
C ALA A 405 21.73 1.69 -21.50
N ILE A 406 21.90 1.38 -22.78
CA ILE A 406 22.61 2.24 -23.74
C ILE A 406 21.83 2.32 -25.05
N GLN A 407 21.70 3.53 -25.60
CA GLN A 407 21.11 3.69 -26.93
C GLN A 407 22.10 3.21 -28.00
N ASN A 408 21.62 2.35 -28.90
CA ASN A 408 22.27 1.99 -30.15
C ASN A 408 21.30 2.37 -31.27
N GLY A 409 21.71 3.03 -32.36
CA GLY A 409 20.84 3.87 -33.23
C GLY A 409 19.48 3.31 -33.74
N THR A 410 19.16 2.04 -33.52
CA THR A 410 17.86 1.39 -33.79
C THR A 410 17.02 1.08 -32.54
N GLY A 411 17.50 1.35 -31.32
CA GLY A 411 16.86 1.02 -30.05
C GLY A 411 17.79 1.11 -28.84
N PHE A 412 17.64 0.18 -27.90
CA PHE A 412 18.39 0.15 -26.65
C PHE A 412 18.92 -1.25 -26.35
N GLU A 413 20.19 -1.34 -25.98
CA GLU A 413 20.75 -2.53 -25.34
C GLU A 413 20.61 -2.38 -23.82
N ILE A 414 20.16 -3.42 -23.15
CA ILE A 414 19.86 -3.41 -21.71
C ILE A 414 20.61 -4.56 -21.05
N ALA A 415 21.37 -4.25 -20.00
CA ALA A 415 22.01 -5.22 -19.14
C ALA A 415 21.11 -5.50 -17.93
N TRP A 416 20.95 -6.78 -17.61
CA TRP A 416 20.14 -7.27 -16.50
C TRP A 416 21.01 -8.10 -15.58
N GLN A 417 20.74 -8.03 -14.28
CA GLN A 417 21.40 -8.86 -13.29
C GLN A 417 20.36 -9.60 -12.46
N ASP A 418 20.56 -10.90 -12.31
CA ASP A 418 19.86 -11.69 -11.30
C ASP A 418 20.62 -11.62 -9.98
N SER A 419 20.08 -10.86 -9.03
CA SER A 419 20.67 -10.70 -7.70
C SER A 419 20.81 -12.01 -6.92
N SER A 420 20.05 -13.06 -7.26
CA SER A 420 20.11 -14.35 -6.54
C SER A 420 21.29 -15.22 -6.97
N SER A 421 21.65 -15.20 -8.25
CA SER A 421 22.75 -16.00 -8.81
C SER A 421 23.99 -15.18 -9.16
N GLY A 422 23.89 -13.85 -9.20
CA GLY A 422 24.95 -12.95 -9.66
C GLY A 422 25.20 -13.02 -11.18
N GLN A 423 24.34 -13.72 -11.92
CA GLN A 423 24.45 -13.86 -13.37
C GLN A 423 23.81 -12.68 -14.10
N PHE A 424 24.24 -12.49 -15.34
CA PHE A 424 23.81 -11.41 -16.20
C PHE A 424 23.12 -11.95 -17.45
N THR A 425 22.20 -11.17 -17.99
CA THR A 425 21.70 -11.35 -19.35
C THR A 425 21.60 -9.99 -20.03
N PHE A 426 21.68 -9.99 -21.36
CA PHE A 426 21.65 -8.79 -22.17
C PHE A 426 20.51 -8.89 -23.18
N THR A 427 19.76 -7.80 -23.37
CA THR A 427 18.61 -7.78 -24.28
C THR A 427 18.61 -6.54 -25.16
N PHE A 428 17.78 -6.57 -26.19
CA PHE A 428 17.52 -5.43 -27.06
C PHE A 428 16.05 -5.01 -26.97
N ALA A 429 15.81 -3.70 -26.88
CA ALA A 429 14.51 -3.08 -26.98
C ALA A 429 14.47 -2.08 -28.15
N ASP A 430 13.30 -1.86 -28.75
CA ASP A 430 13.13 -0.87 -29.80
C ASP A 430 13.13 0.58 -29.26
N ASN A 431 13.07 1.59 -30.15
CA ASN A 431 13.03 3.01 -29.77
C ASN A 431 11.81 3.42 -28.91
N ASN A 432 10.78 2.57 -28.81
CA ASN A 432 9.60 2.80 -27.96
C ASN A 432 9.70 2.04 -26.62
N GLY A 433 10.85 1.39 -26.37
CA GLY A 433 11.15 0.64 -25.17
C GLY A 433 10.62 -0.79 -25.16
N ASN A 434 10.05 -1.29 -26.26
CA ASN A 434 9.51 -2.65 -26.30
C ASN A 434 10.64 -3.67 -26.41
N TYR A 435 10.68 -4.64 -25.50
CA TYR A 435 11.57 -5.80 -25.61
C TYR A 435 11.39 -6.51 -26.96
N GLN A 436 12.51 -6.82 -27.62
CA GLN A 436 12.54 -7.48 -28.93
C GLN A 436 13.25 -8.83 -28.88
N SER A 437 14.42 -8.91 -28.24
CA SER A 437 15.24 -10.12 -28.28
C SER A 437 16.25 -10.18 -27.14
N ASN A 438 16.68 -11.39 -26.81
CA ASN A 438 17.88 -11.63 -26.00
C ASN A 438 19.13 -11.52 -26.87
N LEU A 439 20.12 -10.76 -26.40
CA LEU A 439 21.47 -10.74 -26.94
C LEU A 439 22.32 -11.87 -26.35
N SER A 440 21.99 -12.33 -25.14
CA SER A 440 22.62 -13.48 -24.48
C SER A 440 21.62 -14.30 -23.67
N GLY A 441 22.00 -15.53 -23.30
CA GLY A 441 21.39 -16.21 -22.15
C GLY A 441 21.89 -15.63 -20.83
N MET A 442 21.58 -16.32 -19.72
CA MET A 442 22.21 -16.05 -18.42
C MET A 442 23.67 -16.50 -18.46
N VAL A 443 24.58 -15.63 -18.07
CA VAL A 443 26.03 -15.85 -18.07
C VAL A 443 26.66 -15.32 -16.79
N SER A 444 27.81 -15.87 -16.36
CA SER A 444 28.57 -15.29 -15.25
C SER A 444 29.21 -13.95 -15.66
N GLY A 445 29.53 -13.11 -14.67
CA GLY A 445 30.25 -11.85 -14.90
C GLY A 445 31.61 -12.05 -15.55
N THR A 446 32.30 -13.16 -15.25
CA THR A 446 33.60 -13.51 -15.85
C THR A 446 33.47 -14.12 -17.25
N SER A 447 32.26 -14.27 -17.79
CA SER A 447 32.10 -14.86 -19.11
C SER A 447 32.60 -13.91 -20.19
N LEU A 448 33.16 -14.47 -21.27
CA LEU A 448 33.57 -13.68 -22.44
C LEU A 448 32.42 -12.79 -22.98
N THR A 449 31.18 -13.27 -22.87
CA THR A 449 30.00 -12.48 -23.27
C THR A 449 29.78 -11.27 -22.36
N ALA A 450 29.84 -11.46 -21.04
CA ALA A 450 29.69 -10.37 -20.09
C ALA A 450 30.82 -9.34 -20.22
N GLU A 451 32.08 -9.78 -20.30
CA GLU A 451 33.22 -8.88 -20.45
C GLU A 451 33.22 -8.13 -21.79
N LEU A 452 32.70 -8.71 -22.88
CA LEU A 452 32.49 -7.95 -24.11
C LEU A 452 31.44 -6.85 -23.94
N GLN A 453 30.40 -7.09 -23.13
CA GLN A 453 29.34 -6.11 -22.86
C GLN A 453 29.80 -5.01 -21.90
N GLU A 454 30.73 -5.28 -20.98
CA GLU A 454 31.36 -4.24 -20.17
C GLU A 454 31.93 -3.10 -21.03
N ALA A 455 32.56 -3.43 -22.16
CA ALA A 455 33.09 -2.45 -23.08
C ALA A 455 32.01 -1.61 -23.77
N VAL A 456 30.79 -2.16 -23.94
CA VAL A 456 29.62 -1.47 -24.51
C VAL A 456 29.03 -0.52 -23.47
N PHE A 457 28.74 -1.02 -22.26
CA PHE A 457 28.11 -0.26 -21.19
C PHE A 457 29.07 0.65 -20.42
N LYS A 458 30.38 0.50 -20.62
CA LYS A 458 31.45 1.18 -19.85
C LYS A 458 31.33 0.92 -18.35
N GLN A 459 31.00 -0.32 -18.00
CA GLN A 459 30.78 -0.77 -16.63
C GLN A 459 31.56 -2.05 -16.40
N ASP A 460 32.21 -2.15 -15.25
CA ASP A 460 32.84 -3.37 -14.75
C ASP A 460 31.74 -4.18 -14.03
N PHE A 461 31.26 -5.24 -14.68
CA PHE A 461 30.16 -6.06 -14.15
C PHE A 461 30.66 -7.10 -13.16
N ASN A 462 31.85 -7.65 -13.39
CA ASN A 462 32.43 -8.71 -12.57
C ASN A 462 33.24 -8.18 -11.37
N HIS A 463 33.46 -6.86 -11.29
CA HIS A 463 34.20 -6.14 -10.26
C HIS A 463 35.68 -6.55 -10.18
N ASP A 464 36.30 -6.92 -11.31
CA ASP A 464 37.71 -7.29 -11.36
C ASP A 464 38.66 -6.08 -11.47
N GLY A 465 38.12 -4.87 -11.61
CA GLY A 465 38.85 -3.62 -11.74
C GLY A 465 39.17 -3.22 -13.18
N THR A 466 38.73 -4.00 -14.17
CA THR A 466 38.88 -3.76 -15.60
C THR A 466 37.50 -3.57 -16.23
N VAL A 467 37.43 -2.76 -17.29
CA VAL A 467 36.23 -2.67 -18.14
C VAL A 467 36.57 -3.31 -19.47
N GLY A 468 35.97 -4.45 -19.76
CA GLY A 468 36.17 -5.18 -21.01
C GLY A 468 36.93 -6.48 -20.83
N VAL A 469 37.16 -7.17 -21.95
CA VAL A 469 37.79 -8.49 -21.98
C VAL A 469 39.19 -8.49 -21.36
N THR A 470 39.38 -9.32 -20.35
CA THR A 470 40.67 -9.62 -19.74
C THR A 470 41.36 -10.76 -20.48
N ALA A 471 42.69 -10.68 -20.60
CA ALA A 471 43.48 -11.72 -21.24
C ALA A 471 44.82 -11.91 -20.51
N SER A 472 45.18 -13.16 -20.23
CA SER A 472 46.45 -13.52 -19.62
C SER A 472 47.13 -14.64 -20.40
N LEU A 473 48.47 -14.61 -20.43
CA LEU A 473 49.26 -15.68 -21.04
C LEU A 473 49.40 -16.84 -20.04
N VAL A 474 48.88 -18.01 -20.41
CA VAL A 474 49.02 -19.24 -19.61
C VAL A 474 50.35 -19.91 -19.92
N HIS A 475 50.65 -20.08 -21.21
CA HIS A 475 51.87 -20.75 -21.66
C HIS A 475 52.25 -20.31 -23.08
N SER A 476 53.55 -20.31 -23.38
CA SER A 476 54.08 -20.04 -24.72
C SER A 476 55.09 -21.12 -25.10
N ASN A 477 54.88 -21.73 -26.26
CA ASN A 477 55.80 -22.71 -26.84
C ASN A 477 56.02 -22.41 -28.33
N GLY A 478 57.22 -21.91 -28.65
CA GLY A 478 57.55 -21.44 -30.00
C GLY A 478 56.57 -20.35 -30.46
N ASN A 479 55.81 -20.65 -31.52
CA ASN A 479 54.82 -19.73 -32.08
C ASN A 479 53.39 -19.94 -31.54
N THR A 480 53.19 -20.89 -30.62
CA THR A 480 51.89 -21.21 -30.01
C THR A 480 51.79 -20.58 -28.63
N ASN A 481 50.74 -19.81 -28.38
CA ASN A 481 50.40 -19.25 -27.09
C ASN A 481 49.06 -19.82 -26.62
N LEU A 482 49.03 -20.37 -25.42
CA LEU A 482 47.79 -20.62 -24.71
C LEU A 482 47.44 -19.36 -23.91
N LEU A 483 46.34 -18.71 -24.28
CA LEU A 483 45.80 -17.54 -23.60
C LEU A 483 44.55 -17.93 -22.82
N HIS A 484 44.39 -17.39 -21.62
CA HIS A 484 43.14 -17.39 -20.87
C HIS A 484 42.50 -16.02 -21.08
N ILE A 485 41.35 -16.00 -21.73
CA ILE A 485 40.63 -14.79 -22.16
C ILE A 485 39.21 -14.88 -21.59
N ALA A 486 38.88 -13.97 -20.67
CA ALA A 486 37.72 -14.08 -19.81
C ALA A 486 37.64 -15.49 -19.16
N ASP A 487 36.54 -16.21 -19.33
CA ASP A 487 36.35 -17.58 -18.86
C ASP A 487 36.84 -18.67 -19.83
N GLN A 488 37.48 -18.33 -20.95
CA GLN A 488 37.83 -19.27 -22.02
C GLN A 488 39.33 -19.40 -22.26
N TYR A 489 39.73 -20.48 -22.93
CA TYR A 489 41.12 -20.71 -23.32
C TYR A 489 41.28 -20.75 -24.85
N PHE A 490 42.24 -19.98 -25.35
CA PHE A 490 42.53 -19.84 -26.78
C PHE A 490 43.94 -20.29 -27.13
N MET A 491 44.06 -21.01 -28.25
CA MET A 491 45.32 -21.51 -28.78
C MET A 491 45.75 -20.64 -29.96
N TYR A 492 46.53 -19.60 -29.68
CA TYR A 492 46.96 -18.62 -30.69
C TYR A 492 48.25 -19.04 -31.36
N VAL A 493 48.25 -19.01 -32.69
CA VAL A 493 49.44 -19.22 -33.52
C VAL A 493 49.71 -17.92 -34.27
N ASN A 494 50.89 -17.34 -34.07
CA ASN A 494 51.27 -16.06 -34.70
C ASN A 494 50.23 -14.92 -34.48
N GLY A 495 49.57 -14.90 -33.32
CA GLY A 495 48.66 -13.82 -32.91
C GLY A 495 47.16 -14.05 -33.13
N SER A 496 46.74 -15.21 -33.67
CA SER A 496 45.32 -15.57 -33.78
C SER A 496 45.11 -17.08 -33.66
N GLY A 497 43.93 -17.52 -33.25
CA GLY A 497 43.61 -18.95 -33.25
C GLY A 497 42.28 -19.28 -32.58
N PRO A 498 41.86 -20.56 -32.59
CA PRO A 498 40.59 -20.99 -32.04
C PRO A 498 40.61 -21.05 -30.50
N SER A 499 39.43 -20.98 -29.89
CA SER A 499 39.23 -21.45 -28.51
C SER A 499 39.27 -22.98 -28.47
N ILE A 500 39.68 -23.52 -27.33
CA ILE A 500 39.51 -24.95 -27.01
C ILE A 500 38.01 -25.24 -26.96
N LYS A 501 37.56 -26.31 -27.61
CA LYS A 501 36.14 -26.70 -27.65
C LYS A 501 35.93 -28.14 -27.23
N ILE A 502 34.91 -28.37 -26.40
CA ILE A 502 34.46 -29.69 -25.98
C ILE A 502 32.99 -29.85 -26.41
N GLY A 503 32.70 -30.89 -27.19
CA GLY A 503 31.36 -31.09 -27.74
C GLY A 503 30.93 -29.99 -28.74
N GLY A 504 31.89 -29.28 -29.33
CA GLY A 504 31.66 -28.20 -30.30
C GLY A 504 31.41 -26.81 -29.69
N ALA A 505 31.25 -26.70 -28.37
CA ALA A 505 31.16 -25.43 -27.66
C ALA A 505 32.51 -25.04 -27.04
N PRO A 506 32.82 -23.74 -26.88
CA PRO A 506 34.01 -23.30 -26.17
C PRO A 506 34.10 -23.92 -24.77
N PHE A 507 35.29 -24.36 -24.39
CA PHE A 507 35.60 -24.76 -23.02
C PHE A 507 35.66 -23.51 -22.13
N VAL A 508 34.95 -23.57 -21.00
CA VAL A 508 34.89 -22.48 -20.01
C VAL A 508 35.43 -22.93 -18.66
N ASP A 509 35.90 -21.98 -17.85
CA ASP A 509 36.40 -22.22 -16.50
C ASP A 509 35.42 -23.05 -15.66
N GLY A 510 35.97 -24.03 -14.93
CA GLY A 510 35.20 -24.89 -14.04
C GLY A 510 34.34 -25.96 -14.75
N GLN A 511 34.25 -25.98 -16.08
CA GLN A 511 33.46 -26.97 -16.82
C GLN A 511 33.87 -28.42 -16.50
N LEU A 512 35.16 -28.64 -16.22
CA LEU A 512 35.71 -29.94 -15.80
C LEU A 512 36.18 -29.92 -14.33
N GLY A 513 35.52 -29.13 -13.48
CA GLY A 513 35.88 -28.99 -12.07
C GLY A 513 37.25 -28.34 -11.89
N ASN A 514 38.18 -29.06 -11.25
CA ASN A 514 39.54 -28.57 -10.95
C ASN A 514 40.53 -28.75 -12.11
N THR A 515 40.06 -29.21 -13.27
CA THR A 515 40.88 -29.49 -14.44
C THR A 515 40.91 -28.30 -15.39
N ASN A 516 42.08 -27.70 -15.57
CA ASN A 516 42.30 -26.60 -16.50
C ASN A 516 43.43 -26.91 -17.48
N PRO A 517 43.38 -26.36 -18.72
CA PRO A 517 44.47 -26.47 -19.65
C PRO A 517 45.65 -25.61 -19.17
N ILE A 518 46.86 -26.16 -19.25
CA ILE A 518 48.09 -25.51 -18.76
C ILE A 518 49.12 -25.27 -19.86
N ALA A 519 48.99 -25.94 -21.01
CA ALA A 519 49.80 -25.69 -22.20
C ALA A 519 49.09 -26.18 -23.46
N ALA A 520 49.45 -25.58 -24.59
CA ALA A 520 49.02 -26.01 -25.91
C ALA A 520 50.18 -25.86 -26.91
N ILE A 521 50.26 -26.76 -27.88
CA ILE A 521 51.22 -26.70 -29.00
C ILE A 521 50.51 -26.99 -30.32
N GLN A 522 50.80 -26.20 -31.35
CA GLN A 522 50.33 -26.47 -32.70
C GLN A 522 50.99 -27.74 -33.28
N THR A 523 50.18 -28.60 -33.88
CA THR A 523 50.61 -29.77 -34.66
C THR A 523 50.32 -29.56 -36.15
N ALA A 524 50.72 -30.50 -37.01
CA ALA A 524 50.47 -30.41 -38.46
C ALA A 524 48.97 -30.39 -38.83
N SER A 525 48.09 -30.93 -37.98
CA SER A 525 46.65 -31.07 -38.23
C SER A 525 45.75 -30.42 -37.18
N GLY A 526 46.32 -29.73 -36.19
CA GLY A 526 45.55 -29.15 -35.09
C GLY A 526 46.43 -28.75 -33.92
N PHE A 527 46.06 -29.19 -32.71
CA PHE A 527 46.74 -28.83 -31.46
C PHE A 527 46.80 -30.01 -30.50
N ASP A 528 47.89 -30.13 -29.76
CA ASP A 528 47.96 -30.95 -28.56
C ASP A 528 47.84 -30.05 -27.33
N ILE A 529 47.07 -30.48 -26.34
CA ILE A 529 46.72 -29.70 -25.15
C ILE A 529 47.06 -30.50 -23.89
N ALA A 530 47.79 -29.88 -22.98
CA ALA A 530 48.10 -30.42 -21.66
C ALA A 530 47.10 -29.88 -20.62
N TRP A 531 46.55 -30.77 -19.81
CA TRP A 531 45.59 -30.46 -18.76
C TRP A 531 46.14 -30.88 -17.41
N LYS A 532 45.81 -30.11 -16.36
CA LYS A 532 46.18 -30.43 -14.99
C LYS A 532 44.96 -30.34 -14.09
N ASP A 533 44.77 -31.37 -13.28
CA ASP A 533 43.83 -31.33 -12.16
C ASP A 533 44.56 -30.75 -10.95
N SER A 534 44.16 -29.56 -10.52
CA SER A 534 44.79 -28.87 -9.39
C SER A 534 44.60 -29.57 -8.04
N SER A 535 43.59 -30.44 -7.92
CA SER A 535 43.29 -31.16 -6.68
C SER A 535 44.12 -32.44 -6.51
N THR A 536 44.39 -33.14 -7.61
CA THR A 536 45.18 -34.38 -7.58
C THR A 536 46.63 -34.17 -8.02
N GLY A 537 46.94 -33.05 -8.68
CA GLY A 537 48.24 -32.80 -9.30
C GLY A 537 48.54 -33.69 -10.51
N GLN A 538 47.56 -34.45 -10.99
CA GLN A 538 47.71 -35.32 -12.15
C GLN A 538 47.54 -34.54 -13.45
N PHE A 539 48.08 -35.11 -14.52
CA PHE A 539 48.08 -34.54 -15.86
C PHE A 539 47.38 -35.48 -16.84
N THR A 540 46.77 -34.90 -17.87
CA THR A 540 46.31 -35.65 -19.04
C THR A 540 46.53 -34.80 -20.30
N PHE A 541 46.63 -35.47 -21.45
CA PHE A 541 46.91 -34.81 -22.72
C PHE A 541 45.85 -35.18 -23.76
N THR A 542 45.45 -34.21 -24.59
CA THR A 542 44.40 -34.38 -25.59
C THR A 542 44.78 -33.74 -26.92
N ALA A 543 44.25 -34.25 -28.02
CA ALA A 543 44.37 -33.62 -29.33
C ALA A 543 43.09 -32.89 -29.71
N ALA A 544 43.24 -31.73 -30.35
CA ALA A 544 42.18 -30.94 -30.96
C ALA A 544 42.45 -30.72 -32.46
N ASP A 545 41.39 -30.54 -33.25
CA ASP A 545 41.51 -30.18 -34.67
C ASP A 545 41.94 -28.71 -34.86
N SER A 546 42.13 -28.26 -36.10
CA SER A 546 42.52 -26.88 -36.41
C SER A 546 41.48 -25.82 -36.01
N ASN A 547 40.25 -26.21 -35.67
CA ASN A 547 39.18 -25.34 -35.20
C ASN A 547 39.01 -25.39 -33.67
N GLY A 548 39.91 -26.09 -32.98
CA GLY A 548 39.96 -26.24 -31.53
C GLY A 548 39.05 -27.33 -30.97
N ASN A 549 38.39 -28.13 -31.81
CA ASN A 549 37.50 -29.20 -31.31
C ASN A 549 38.31 -30.37 -30.77
N TYR A 550 38.03 -30.78 -29.54
CA TYR A 550 38.52 -32.02 -28.97
C TYR A 550 38.26 -33.20 -29.92
N THR A 551 39.31 -33.99 -30.18
CA THR A 551 39.24 -35.17 -31.07
C THR A 551 39.52 -36.47 -30.34
N SER A 552 40.53 -36.50 -29.46
CA SER A 552 40.96 -37.72 -28.78
C SER A 552 41.82 -37.43 -27.56
N ASN A 553 41.95 -38.43 -26.68
CA ASN A 553 42.94 -38.44 -25.61
C ASN A 553 44.28 -38.95 -26.15
N LEU A 554 45.35 -38.23 -25.86
CA LEU A 554 46.73 -38.66 -26.12
C LEU A 554 47.27 -39.49 -24.95
N SER A 555 46.73 -39.28 -23.75
CA SER A 555 47.05 -40.06 -22.55
C SER A 555 45.83 -40.27 -21.66
N GLY A 556 45.96 -41.19 -20.69
CA GLY A 556 45.13 -41.15 -19.48
C GLY A 556 45.70 -40.18 -18.43
N TRP A 557 45.01 -40.08 -17.30
CA TRP A 557 45.49 -39.36 -16.12
C TRP A 557 46.72 -40.04 -15.52
N ALA A 558 47.78 -39.26 -15.27
CA ALA A 558 49.01 -39.76 -14.70
C ALA A 558 49.70 -38.72 -13.79
N PRO A 559 50.45 -39.15 -12.76
CA PRO A 559 51.25 -38.24 -11.96
C PRO A 559 52.43 -37.68 -12.76
N GLY A 560 52.94 -36.50 -12.35
CA GLY A 560 54.03 -35.81 -13.06
C GLY A 560 55.33 -36.63 -13.21
N THR A 561 55.62 -37.52 -12.27
CA THR A 561 56.80 -38.40 -12.29
C THR A 561 56.62 -39.66 -13.14
N SER A 562 55.55 -39.75 -13.93
CA SER A 562 55.33 -40.87 -14.82
C SER A 562 56.07 -40.67 -16.14
N ALA A 563 56.62 -41.76 -16.70
CA ALA A 563 57.24 -41.72 -18.03
C ALA A 563 56.29 -41.21 -19.14
N THR A 564 54.97 -41.29 -18.95
CA THR A 564 53.99 -40.70 -19.88
C THR A 564 54.05 -39.17 -19.83
N VAL A 565 54.01 -38.57 -18.64
CA VAL A 565 54.10 -37.11 -18.48
C VAL A 565 55.48 -36.61 -18.89
N GLU A 566 56.56 -37.26 -18.43
CA GLU A 566 57.95 -36.92 -18.79
C GLU A 566 58.15 -36.95 -20.32
N ASN A 567 57.59 -37.93 -21.05
CA ASN A 567 57.69 -37.90 -22.52
C ASN A 567 56.97 -36.70 -23.14
N MET A 568 55.82 -36.28 -22.60
CA MET A 568 55.10 -35.11 -23.10
C MET A 568 55.81 -33.79 -22.80
N GLU A 569 56.64 -33.72 -21.77
CA GLU A 569 57.49 -32.55 -21.49
C GLU A 569 58.36 -32.18 -22.70
N THR A 570 58.90 -33.19 -23.39
CA THR A 570 59.68 -32.97 -24.62
C THR A 570 58.85 -32.40 -25.76
N THR A 571 57.55 -32.75 -25.82
CA THR A 571 56.63 -32.24 -26.84
C THR A 571 56.28 -30.79 -26.56
N PHE A 572 55.94 -30.46 -25.32
CA PHE A 572 55.55 -29.10 -24.91
C PHE A 572 56.73 -28.19 -24.57
N SER A 573 57.95 -28.72 -24.52
CA SER A 573 59.13 -28.02 -24.00
C SER A 573 58.89 -27.42 -22.60
N GLN A 574 58.18 -28.17 -21.74
CA GLN A 574 57.78 -27.74 -20.40
C GLN A 574 58.06 -28.84 -19.39
N ASP A 575 58.68 -28.48 -18.27
CA ASP A 575 58.88 -29.35 -17.11
C ASP A 575 57.56 -29.35 -16.31
N PHE A 576 56.77 -30.41 -16.44
CA PHE A 576 55.44 -30.47 -15.82
C PHE A 576 55.53 -30.83 -14.34
N ASN A 577 56.52 -31.62 -13.96
CA ASN A 577 56.68 -32.15 -12.61
C ASN A 577 57.56 -31.24 -11.71
N ASN A 578 58.23 -30.25 -12.29
CA ASN A 578 59.17 -29.31 -11.67
C ASN A 578 60.42 -29.98 -11.07
N ASP A 579 60.92 -31.05 -11.68
CA ASP A 579 62.15 -31.72 -11.25
C ASP A 579 63.43 -31.09 -11.82
N GLY A 580 63.29 -30.11 -12.71
CA GLY A 580 64.37 -29.37 -13.36
C GLY A 580 64.87 -30.00 -14.66
N VAL A 581 64.25 -31.08 -15.13
CA VAL A 581 64.59 -31.80 -16.38
C VAL A 581 63.39 -31.74 -17.34
N ILE A 582 63.68 -31.63 -18.64
CA ILE A 582 62.68 -31.82 -19.71
C ILE A 582 62.85 -33.22 -20.25
N GLY A 583 61.87 -34.10 -20.03
CA GLY A 583 61.95 -35.49 -20.47
C GLY A 583 62.36 -36.45 -19.37
N ILE A 584 62.48 -37.73 -19.72
CA ILE A 584 62.84 -38.79 -18.76
C ILE A 584 64.25 -38.51 -18.18
N PRO A 585 64.41 -38.38 -16.84
CA PRO A 585 65.70 -38.17 -16.20
C PRO A 585 66.70 -39.29 -16.56
N SER A 586 67.91 -38.93 -17.01
CA SER A 586 68.96 -39.92 -17.23
C SER A 586 69.32 -40.57 -15.89
N GLN A 587 69.08 -41.87 -15.71
CA GLN A 587 69.52 -42.56 -14.48
C GLN A 587 71.02 -42.34 -14.27
N ALA A 588 71.40 -41.67 -13.17
CA ALA A 588 72.75 -41.77 -12.66
C ALA A 588 72.98 -43.25 -12.29
N THR A 589 73.84 -43.93 -13.04
CA THR A 589 74.35 -45.24 -12.66
C THR A 589 75.03 -45.11 -11.30
N ALA A 590 74.37 -45.57 -10.24
CA ALA A 590 75.01 -45.75 -8.96
C ALA A 590 76.09 -46.83 -9.13
N ASP A 591 77.35 -46.41 -9.09
CA ASP A 591 78.54 -47.25 -9.14
C ASP A 591 78.58 -48.13 -7.87
N LEU A 592 77.92 -49.29 -7.94
CA LEU A 592 77.90 -50.30 -6.88
C LEU A 592 79.18 -51.13 -6.91
N LEU A 593 80.35 -50.50 -6.79
CA LEU A 593 81.65 -51.18 -6.71
C LEU A 593 82.67 -50.33 -5.93
N GLY A 594 82.48 -50.25 -4.61
CA GLY A 594 83.57 -49.84 -3.72
C GLY A 594 83.16 -49.22 -2.40
N HIS A 595 82.68 -50.03 -1.45
CA HIS A 595 83.11 -49.96 -0.04
C HIS A 595 82.38 -51.00 0.82
N LEU A 596 82.86 -52.23 0.77
CA LEU A 596 82.62 -53.26 1.79
C LEU A 596 84.00 -53.71 2.31
N SER A 597 84.57 -52.96 3.24
CA SER A 597 85.58 -53.48 4.17
C SER A 597 85.80 -52.49 5.30
N GLY A 598 85.37 -52.84 6.52
CA GLY A 598 85.85 -52.15 7.71
C GLY A 598 84.92 -52.11 8.91
N PHE A 599 84.31 -53.22 9.32
CA PHE A 599 83.85 -53.36 10.71
C PHE A 599 84.20 -54.76 11.23
N HIS A 600 84.99 -54.80 12.30
CA HIS A 600 85.26 -55.96 13.16
C HIS A 600 85.06 -55.51 14.61
N LEU A 601 84.57 -56.46 15.42
CA LEU A 601 84.06 -56.38 16.80
C LEU A 601 84.83 -55.51 17.81
N ILE A 602 84.06 -54.89 18.73
CA ILE A 602 83.93 -55.35 20.13
C ILE A 602 82.44 -55.44 20.46
#